data_AF-A0A485LIA7-F1
#
_entry.id   AF-A0A485LIA7-F1
#
_cell.length_a   1.000
_cell.length_b   1.000
_cell.length_c   1.000
_cell.angle_alpha   90.00
_cell.angle_beta   90.00
_cell.angle_gamma   90.00
#
_symmetry.space_group_name_H-M   'P 1'
#
loop_
_entity.id
_entity.type
_entity.pdbx_description
1 polymer ?
#
loop_
_entity_poly.entity_id
_entity_poly.type
_entity_poly.pdbx_seq_one_letter_code
_entity_poly.pdbx_strand_id
1 'polypeptide(L)'
;MMAGPSVLVLTTQDVVRLVCAFQGGVYEDMRPLLQLESVWTSGGSWTRIWTQVATEHYLLGERRRAHAILSASYIGFECRAATRVSALMQCLPHAMPLVAEFAVSSGRLDILDFVYSHGRLQDCSRFLGVEAAMGGQFATMVYLCATLPCPGCPCYDRGGGRQPRAAVDAAAAQGHLEALQWLVRMWTLTNEVPDQRAMLRLALESVLRHGRHHADVAAWLVGEMTDDTLGIAHAVLAHQGPYDLVAPLDAANVVEMQGGRVAVMGQRLERMATMHPTSKIFSLVVRVDRR
;
A
#
# COMPACT_ATOMS: atom_id res chain seq x y z
N MET A 1 -14.89 28.26 -44.31
CA MET A 1 -13.48 28.27 -44.75
C MET A 1 -13.17 26.92 -45.37
N MET A 2 -12.72 26.87 -46.63
CA MET A 2 -12.24 25.62 -47.22
C MET A 2 -10.88 25.28 -46.58
N ALA A 3 -10.72 24.04 -46.13
CA ALA A 3 -9.43 23.56 -45.64
C ALA A 3 -8.40 23.68 -46.77
N GLY A 4 -7.22 24.23 -46.48
CA GLY A 4 -6.17 24.39 -47.48
C GLY A 4 -5.75 23.04 -48.08
N PRO A 5 -5.25 23.01 -49.33
CA PRO A 5 -4.87 21.78 -50.01
C PRO A 5 -3.84 20.95 -49.23
N SER A 6 -3.00 21.58 -48.42
CA SER A 6 -2.07 20.91 -47.49
C SER A 6 -2.77 20.10 -46.40
N VAL A 7 -3.85 20.61 -45.81
CA VAL A 7 -4.65 19.87 -44.82
C VAL A 7 -5.33 18.67 -45.47
N LEU A 8 -5.81 18.83 -46.70
CA LEU A 8 -6.46 17.77 -47.46
C LEU A 8 -5.48 16.61 -47.74
N VAL A 9 -4.23 16.92 -48.10
CA VAL A 9 -3.18 15.92 -48.31
C VAL A 9 -2.77 15.24 -47.00
N LEU A 10 -2.53 16.00 -45.94
CA LEU A 10 -2.10 15.45 -44.64
C LEU A 10 -3.19 14.62 -43.93
N THR A 11 -4.46 14.81 -44.30
CA THR A 11 -5.59 14.03 -43.76
C THR A 11 -5.98 12.84 -44.64
N THR A 12 -5.33 12.65 -45.79
CA THR A 12 -5.56 11.45 -46.60
C THR A 12 -5.11 10.20 -45.86
N GLN A 13 -5.90 9.14 -45.98
CA GLN A 13 -5.68 7.87 -45.27
C GLN A 13 -4.29 7.28 -45.57
N ASP A 14 -3.79 7.43 -46.79
CA ASP A 14 -2.50 6.88 -47.22
C ASP A 14 -1.33 7.63 -46.60
N VAL A 15 -1.38 8.97 -46.56
CA VAL A 15 -0.35 9.79 -45.90
C VAL A 15 -0.37 9.54 -44.40
N VAL A 16 -1.54 9.47 -43.76
CA VAL A 16 -1.65 9.13 -42.33
C VAL A 16 -1.07 7.74 -42.04
N ARG A 17 -1.39 6.73 -42.88
CA ARG A 17 -0.81 5.39 -42.75
C ARG A 17 0.70 5.38 -42.93
N LEU A 18 1.24 6.10 -43.90
CA LEU A 18 2.69 6.22 -44.12
C LEU A 18 3.38 6.93 -42.95
N VAL A 19 2.81 8.01 -42.45
CA VAL A 19 3.31 8.73 -41.27
C VAL A 19 3.29 7.81 -40.05
N CYS A 20 2.19 7.09 -39.79
CA CYS A 20 2.13 6.12 -38.69
C CYS A 20 3.06 4.91 -38.88
N ALA A 21 3.31 4.48 -40.12
CA ALA A 21 4.21 3.36 -40.42
C ALA A 21 5.69 3.74 -40.30
N PHE A 22 6.06 4.98 -40.61
CA PHE A 22 7.45 5.47 -40.52
C PHE A 22 7.79 6.15 -39.20
N GLN A 23 6.80 6.69 -38.50
CA GLN A 23 6.99 7.16 -37.14
C GLN A 23 6.87 5.96 -36.19
N GLY A 24 7.99 5.24 -36.00
CA GLY A 24 8.24 4.45 -34.78
C GLY A 24 8.38 5.34 -33.53
N GLY A 25 7.62 6.44 -33.51
CA GLY A 25 7.66 7.48 -32.51
C GLY A 25 6.67 7.21 -31.38
N VAL A 26 6.79 8.03 -30.35
CA VAL A 26 5.94 7.97 -29.17
C VAL A 26 4.72 8.86 -29.44
N TYR A 27 3.51 8.33 -29.24
CA TYR A 27 2.27 9.10 -29.36
C TYR A 27 2.35 10.36 -28.47
N GLU A 28 1.75 11.46 -28.93
CA GLU A 28 1.87 12.77 -28.25
C GLU A 28 1.43 12.70 -26.78
N ASP A 29 0.34 11.97 -26.52
CA ASP A 29 -0.21 11.76 -25.17
C ASP A 29 0.67 10.87 -24.27
N MET A 30 1.63 10.17 -24.87
CA MET A 30 2.52 9.17 -24.25
C MET A 30 3.89 9.80 -23.96
N ARG A 31 4.19 10.94 -24.58
CA ARG A 31 5.44 11.70 -24.38
C ARG A 31 5.73 12.07 -22.93
N PRO A 32 4.75 12.41 -22.07
CA PRO A 32 5.05 12.68 -20.67
C PRO A 32 5.69 11.48 -19.95
N LEU A 33 5.44 10.25 -20.41
CA LEU A 33 6.06 9.05 -19.84
C LEU A 33 7.56 8.93 -20.19
N LEU A 34 8.03 9.57 -21.27
CA LEU A 34 9.46 9.67 -21.59
C LEU A 34 10.24 10.51 -20.59
N GLN A 35 9.56 11.45 -19.92
CA GLN A 35 10.15 12.36 -18.94
C GLN A 35 10.19 11.75 -17.54
N LEU A 36 9.56 10.59 -17.34
CA LEU A 36 9.72 9.85 -16.10
C LEU A 36 11.14 9.31 -16.10
N GLU A 37 12.01 9.97 -15.33
CA GLU A 37 13.35 9.47 -15.11
C GLU A 37 13.22 8.03 -14.60
N SER A 38 14.02 7.16 -15.19
CA SER A 38 14.06 5.76 -14.83
C SER A 38 14.70 5.61 -13.45
N VAL A 39 13.95 5.95 -12.41
CA VAL A 39 14.14 5.38 -11.07
C VAL A 39 13.89 3.87 -11.13
N TRP A 40 13.23 3.39 -12.20
CA TRP A 40 12.73 2.03 -12.36
C TRP A 40 13.64 1.06 -13.12
N THR A 41 14.46 1.54 -14.07
CA THR A 41 15.37 0.70 -14.87
C THR A 41 16.85 0.89 -14.53
N SER A 42 17.20 1.90 -13.73
CA SER A 42 18.52 1.97 -13.15
C SER A 42 18.57 0.91 -12.06
N GLY A 43 19.37 -0.15 -12.23
CA GLY A 43 19.48 -1.32 -11.35
C GLY A 43 19.90 -1.05 -9.89
N GLY A 44 19.63 0.13 -9.36
CA GLY A 44 19.79 0.51 -7.96
C GLY A 44 18.72 -0.15 -7.10
N SER A 45 19.08 -1.28 -6.50
CA SER A 45 18.57 -1.81 -5.22
C SER A 45 17.31 -1.11 -4.65
N TRP A 46 16.13 -1.46 -5.18
CA TRP A 46 14.81 -1.16 -4.62
C TRP A 46 14.68 -1.46 -3.11
N THR A 47 15.51 -2.38 -2.61
CA THR A 47 15.64 -2.73 -1.20
C THR A 47 16.07 -1.57 -0.31
N ARG A 48 16.79 -0.57 -0.80
CA ARG A 48 17.16 0.62 0.01
C ARG A 48 16.02 1.64 0.14
N ILE A 49 15.18 1.73 -0.89
CA ILE A 49 14.14 2.75 -1.03
C ILE A 49 13.03 2.59 0.04
N TRP A 50 12.63 1.37 0.35
CA TRP A 50 11.57 1.13 1.35
C TRP A 50 12.08 1.08 2.79
N THR A 51 13.40 0.99 3.02
CA THR A 51 13.98 0.95 4.38
C THR A 51 14.20 2.34 4.99
N GLN A 52 14.12 3.41 4.21
CA GLN A 52 14.24 4.78 4.72
C GLN A 52 12.94 5.55 4.51
N VAL A 53 12.34 5.98 5.63
CA VAL A 53 11.18 6.88 5.70
C VAL A 53 11.39 8.19 4.90
N ALA A 54 12.64 8.54 4.57
CA ALA A 54 12.99 9.70 3.75
C ALA A 54 12.67 9.55 2.25
N THR A 55 12.42 8.33 1.75
CA THR A 55 12.13 8.09 0.32
C THR A 55 10.65 8.21 -0.04
N GLU A 56 9.75 8.27 0.96
CA GLU A 56 8.31 8.43 0.74
C GLU A 56 8.02 9.73 -0.03
N HIS A 57 8.54 10.89 0.39
CA HIS A 57 8.15 12.15 -0.24
C HIS A 57 8.60 12.31 -1.70
N TYR A 58 9.81 11.87 -2.04
CA TYR A 58 10.33 12.01 -3.41
C TYR A 58 9.66 11.02 -4.36
N LEU A 59 9.54 9.75 -3.97
CA LEU A 59 8.96 8.71 -4.82
C LEU A 59 7.45 8.80 -4.91
N LEU A 60 6.76 9.26 -3.84
CA LEU A 60 5.34 9.62 -3.93
C LEU A 60 5.12 10.77 -4.92
N GLY A 61 6.10 11.65 -5.13
CA GLY A 61 6.01 12.75 -6.10
C GLY A 61 5.99 12.25 -7.54
N GLU A 62 7.02 11.49 -7.94
CA GLU A 62 7.09 10.91 -9.29
C GLU A 62 5.99 9.88 -9.54
N ARG A 63 5.69 9.06 -8.53
CA ARG A 63 4.56 8.13 -8.62
C ARG A 63 3.24 8.85 -8.83
N ARG A 64 2.96 9.92 -8.07
CA ARG A 64 1.74 10.73 -8.29
C ARG A 64 1.72 11.35 -9.68
N ARG A 65 2.87 11.76 -10.22
CA ARG A 65 2.96 12.23 -11.62
C ARG A 65 2.67 11.12 -12.62
N ALA A 66 3.29 9.95 -12.47
CA ALA A 66 3.04 8.80 -13.34
C ALA A 66 1.57 8.37 -13.28
N HIS A 67 1.00 8.27 -12.08
CA HIS A 67 -0.43 8.04 -11.88
C HIS A 67 -1.31 9.11 -12.52
N ALA A 68 -0.97 10.40 -12.36
CA ALA A 68 -1.72 11.49 -12.97
C ALA A 68 -1.69 11.39 -14.51
N ILE A 69 -0.53 11.09 -15.11
CA ILE A 69 -0.39 10.90 -16.56
C ILE A 69 -1.22 9.69 -17.01
N LEU A 70 -1.10 8.54 -16.33
CA LEU A 70 -1.80 7.31 -16.70
C LEU A 70 -3.32 7.41 -16.50
N SER A 71 -3.76 8.07 -15.43
CA SER A 71 -5.18 8.33 -15.17
C SER A 71 -5.79 9.34 -16.13
N ALA A 72 -5.10 10.44 -16.42
CA ALA A 72 -5.59 11.49 -17.32
C ALA A 72 -5.58 11.07 -18.79
N SER A 73 -4.54 10.36 -19.24
CA SER A 73 -4.33 10.11 -20.66
C SER A 73 -4.83 8.74 -21.15
N TYR A 74 -4.83 7.70 -20.31
CA TYR A 74 -4.81 6.32 -20.83
C TYR A 74 -5.95 5.41 -20.39
N ILE A 75 -6.40 5.51 -19.15
CA ILE A 75 -7.09 4.38 -18.51
C ILE A 75 -8.48 4.74 -17.96
N GLY A 76 -8.79 6.03 -17.78
CA GLY A 76 -10.10 6.48 -17.26
C GLY A 76 -11.33 6.10 -18.10
N PHE A 77 -11.16 5.70 -19.37
CA PHE A 77 -12.27 5.28 -20.24
C PHE A 77 -12.16 3.79 -20.62
N GLU A 78 -13.12 3.00 -20.14
CA GLU A 78 -13.16 1.53 -20.17
C GLU A 78 -13.03 0.89 -21.56
N CYS A 79 -13.33 1.61 -22.65
CA CYS A 79 -13.42 1.00 -23.98
C CYS A 79 -12.10 0.88 -24.76
N ARG A 80 -10.97 1.45 -24.28
CA ARG A 80 -9.71 1.52 -25.08
C ARG A 80 -8.44 1.11 -24.34
N ALA A 81 -8.55 0.56 -23.14
CA ALA A 81 -7.38 0.23 -22.32
C ALA A 81 -6.43 -0.75 -23.04
N ALA A 82 -6.95 -1.88 -23.56
CA ALA A 82 -6.12 -2.90 -24.21
C ALA A 82 -5.36 -2.39 -25.46
N THR A 83 -6.03 -1.65 -26.34
CA THR A 83 -5.39 -1.14 -27.57
C THR A 83 -4.32 -0.11 -27.26
N ARG A 84 -4.54 0.75 -26.26
CA ARG A 84 -3.55 1.74 -25.83
C ARG A 84 -2.38 1.13 -25.09
N VAL A 85 -2.63 0.15 -24.22
CA VAL A 85 -1.55 -0.57 -23.52
C VAL A 85 -0.71 -1.35 -24.53
N SER A 86 -1.31 -1.96 -25.55
CA SER A 86 -0.58 -2.58 -26.67
C SER A 86 0.32 -1.59 -27.40
N ALA A 87 -0.19 -0.40 -27.71
CA ALA A 87 0.60 0.64 -28.39
C ALA A 87 1.76 1.13 -27.50
N LEU A 88 1.50 1.31 -26.20
CA LEU A 88 2.52 1.69 -25.23
C LEU A 88 3.58 0.61 -25.06
N MET A 89 3.21 -0.67 -25.06
CA MET A 89 4.15 -1.80 -25.05
C MET A 89 5.11 -1.77 -26.23
N GLN A 90 4.62 -1.38 -27.40
CA GLN A 90 5.43 -1.31 -28.63
C GLN A 90 6.36 -0.10 -28.62
N CYS A 91 5.86 1.08 -28.23
CA CYS A 91 6.63 2.33 -28.28
C CYS A 91 7.54 2.54 -27.05
N LEU A 92 7.12 2.06 -25.87
CA LEU A 92 7.76 2.32 -24.57
C LEU A 92 7.77 1.05 -23.70
N PRO A 93 8.49 -0.02 -24.10
CA PRO A 93 8.50 -1.27 -23.35
C PRO A 93 9.01 -1.13 -21.91
N HIS A 94 9.85 -0.12 -21.64
CA HIS A 94 10.38 0.20 -20.31
C HIS A 94 9.33 0.85 -19.38
N ALA A 95 8.23 1.37 -19.91
CA ALA A 95 7.14 1.93 -19.11
C ALA A 95 6.17 0.86 -18.58
N MET A 96 6.33 -0.40 -19.00
CA MET A 96 5.41 -1.48 -18.60
C MET A 96 5.33 -1.77 -17.11
N PRO A 97 6.45 -1.75 -16.34
CA PRO A 97 6.37 -1.87 -14.89
C PRO A 97 5.49 -0.78 -14.25
N LEU A 98 5.58 0.47 -14.74
CA LEU A 98 4.75 1.58 -14.24
C LEU A 98 3.26 1.38 -14.55
N VAL A 99 2.95 0.88 -15.75
CA VAL A 99 1.57 0.56 -16.14
C VAL A 99 1.01 -0.57 -15.27
N ALA A 100 1.81 -1.60 -14.99
CA ALA A 100 1.40 -2.69 -14.11
C ALA A 100 1.17 -2.20 -12.66
N GLU A 101 2.07 -1.40 -12.11
CA GLU A 101 1.91 -0.82 -10.76
C GLU A 101 0.68 0.09 -10.67
N PHE A 102 0.46 0.93 -11.67
CA PHE A 102 -0.74 1.75 -11.76
C PHE A 102 -2.00 0.88 -11.82
N ALA A 103 -2.01 -0.14 -12.67
CA ALA A 103 -3.15 -1.03 -12.82
C ALA A 103 -3.47 -1.74 -11.51
N VAL A 104 -2.43 -2.20 -10.82
CA VAL A 104 -2.52 -2.91 -9.56
C VAL A 104 -3.07 -2.02 -8.45
N SER A 105 -2.50 -0.84 -8.26
CA SER A 105 -2.92 0.12 -7.23
C SER A 105 -4.28 0.77 -7.53
N SER A 106 -4.72 0.76 -8.78
CA SER A 106 -6.04 1.30 -9.20
C SER A 106 -7.11 0.22 -9.39
N GLY A 107 -6.81 -1.06 -9.14
CA GLY A 107 -7.81 -2.13 -9.26
C GLY A 107 -8.16 -2.54 -10.69
N ARG A 108 -7.32 -2.18 -11.68
CA ARG A 108 -7.56 -2.37 -13.11
C ARG A 108 -7.13 -3.76 -13.57
N LEU A 109 -7.93 -4.76 -13.18
CA LEU A 109 -7.72 -6.16 -13.57
C LEU A 109 -7.72 -6.36 -15.08
N ASP A 110 -8.46 -5.55 -15.83
CA ASP A 110 -8.48 -5.56 -17.30
C ASP A 110 -7.10 -5.31 -17.91
N ILE A 111 -6.36 -4.35 -17.36
CA ILE A 111 -5.00 -4.03 -17.80
C ILE A 111 -4.02 -5.07 -17.29
N LEU A 112 -4.20 -5.51 -16.05
CA LEU A 112 -3.30 -6.47 -15.43
C LEU A 112 -3.34 -7.83 -16.13
N ASP A 113 -4.54 -8.29 -16.52
CA ASP A 113 -4.75 -9.49 -17.32
C ASP A 113 -4.13 -9.35 -18.71
N PHE A 114 -4.28 -8.18 -19.36
CA PHE A 114 -3.60 -7.89 -20.62
C PHE A 114 -2.07 -7.94 -20.48
N VAL A 115 -1.48 -7.34 -19.44
CA VAL A 115 -0.04 -7.37 -19.21
C VAL A 115 0.46 -8.78 -18.91
N TYR A 116 -0.33 -9.56 -18.17
CA TYR A 116 -0.04 -10.96 -17.87
C TYR A 116 -0.08 -11.84 -19.12
N SER A 117 -1.12 -11.72 -19.95
CA SER A 117 -1.30 -12.52 -21.17
C SER A 117 -0.18 -12.32 -22.19
N HIS A 118 0.52 -11.17 -22.14
CA HIS A 118 1.66 -10.86 -23.00
C HIS A 118 3.02 -11.22 -22.36
N GLY A 119 3.03 -11.92 -21.22
CA GLY A 119 4.25 -12.44 -20.59
C GLY A 119 5.16 -11.35 -20.00
N ARG A 120 4.61 -10.17 -19.69
CA ARG A 120 5.39 -9.02 -19.20
C ARG A 120 5.31 -8.81 -17.70
N LEU A 121 4.38 -9.49 -17.01
CA LEU A 121 4.18 -9.30 -15.58
C LEU A 121 5.39 -9.77 -14.74
N GLN A 122 6.13 -10.77 -15.22
CA GLN A 122 7.37 -11.24 -14.61
C GLN A 122 8.54 -10.25 -14.70
N ASP A 123 8.49 -9.32 -15.65
CA ASP A 123 9.47 -8.24 -15.79
C ASP A 123 9.10 -7.02 -14.92
N CYS A 124 7.92 -7.07 -14.28
CA CYS A 124 7.42 -5.98 -13.45
C CYS A 124 7.97 -6.06 -12.03
N SER A 125 7.73 -5.00 -11.27
CA SER A 125 8.16 -4.87 -9.89
C SER A 125 7.71 -6.04 -9.01
N ARG A 126 8.60 -6.56 -8.18
CA ARG A 126 8.24 -7.55 -7.14
C ARG A 126 7.32 -7.00 -6.04
N PHE A 127 6.99 -5.71 -6.10
CA PHE A 127 6.19 -5.01 -5.10
C PHE A 127 4.73 -4.84 -5.52
N LEU A 128 4.26 -5.43 -6.62
CA LEU A 128 2.85 -5.34 -7.03
C LEU A 128 1.88 -5.74 -5.90
N GLY A 129 2.22 -6.74 -5.08
CA GLY A 129 1.41 -7.09 -3.91
C GLY A 129 1.29 -5.96 -2.87
N VAL A 130 2.38 -5.24 -2.61
CA VAL A 130 2.41 -4.05 -1.73
C VAL A 130 1.59 -2.92 -2.35
N GLU A 131 1.70 -2.74 -3.66
CA GLU A 131 0.96 -1.69 -4.37
C GLU A 131 -0.54 -1.92 -4.39
N ALA A 132 -0.99 -3.17 -4.53
CA ALA A 132 -2.39 -3.52 -4.41
C ALA A 132 -2.90 -3.28 -2.98
N ALA A 133 -2.09 -3.66 -1.97
CA ALA A 133 -2.41 -3.47 -0.56
C ALA A 133 -2.51 -1.97 -0.19
N MET A 134 -1.57 -1.16 -0.69
CA MET A 134 -1.58 0.29 -0.52
C MET A 134 -2.80 0.94 -1.18
N GLY A 135 -3.24 0.44 -2.34
CA GLY A 135 -4.44 0.94 -3.02
C GLY A 135 -5.75 0.35 -2.49
N GLY A 136 -5.70 -0.56 -1.52
CA GLY A 136 -6.88 -1.27 -0.99
C GLY A 136 -7.55 -2.18 -2.01
N GLN A 137 -6.83 -2.61 -3.04
CA GLN A 137 -7.38 -3.32 -4.20
C GLN A 137 -7.45 -4.83 -3.92
N PHE A 138 -8.37 -5.22 -3.04
CA PHE A 138 -8.55 -6.61 -2.59
C PHE A 138 -8.65 -7.61 -3.76
N ALA A 139 -9.49 -7.32 -4.76
CA ALA A 139 -9.65 -8.19 -5.94
C ALA A 139 -8.33 -8.38 -6.72
N THR A 140 -7.54 -7.31 -6.84
CA THR A 140 -6.19 -7.36 -7.42
C THR A 140 -5.24 -8.23 -6.60
N MET A 141 -5.27 -8.13 -5.27
CA MET A 141 -4.41 -8.96 -4.41
C MET A 141 -4.71 -10.45 -4.59
N VAL A 142 -6.00 -10.80 -4.64
CA VAL A 142 -6.46 -12.17 -4.91
C VAL A 142 -6.01 -12.63 -6.30
N TYR A 143 -6.19 -11.77 -7.32
CA TYR A 143 -5.76 -12.05 -8.68
C TYR A 143 -4.23 -12.30 -8.75
N LEU A 144 -3.42 -11.42 -8.17
CA LEU A 144 -1.96 -11.56 -8.14
C LEU A 144 -1.53 -12.85 -7.42
N CYS A 145 -2.18 -13.18 -6.31
CA CYS A 145 -1.94 -14.43 -5.58
C CYS A 145 -2.27 -15.68 -6.39
N ALA A 146 -3.32 -15.62 -7.23
CA ALA A 146 -3.76 -16.74 -8.05
C ALA A 146 -2.93 -16.91 -9.33
N THR A 147 -2.46 -15.80 -9.92
CA THR A 147 -1.84 -15.78 -11.26
C THR A 147 -0.32 -15.82 -11.25
N LEU A 148 0.32 -15.23 -10.24
CA LEU A 148 1.77 -15.23 -10.13
C LEU A 148 2.26 -16.49 -9.43
N PRO A 149 3.23 -17.22 -10.01
CA PRO A 149 3.98 -18.20 -9.26
C PRO A 149 4.54 -17.53 -8.01
N CYS A 150 4.32 -18.19 -6.89
CA CYS A 150 4.59 -17.75 -5.54
C CYS A 150 5.78 -16.77 -5.30
N PRO A 151 6.97 -16.83 -5.92
CA PRO A 151 8.01 -15.79 -5.72
C PRO A 151 7.59 -14.32 -5.97
N GLY A 152 6.43 -14.04 -6.59
CA GLY A 152 5.85 -12.68 -6.74
C GLY A 152 4.52 -12.45 -5.98
N CYS A 153 4.06 -13.41 -5.18
CA CYS A 153 2.82 -13.28 -4.42
C CYS A 153 3.03 -12.40 -3.17
N PRO A 154 2.09 -11.50 -2.82
CA PRO A 154 2.09 -10.82 -1.51
C PRO A 154 2.10 -11.78 -0.30
N CYS A 155 1.81 -13.06 -0.52
CA CYS A 155 1.70 -14.12 0.48
C CYS A 155 2.97 -14.96 0.67
N TYR A 156 3.98 -14.87 -0.20
CA TYR A 156 4.99 -15.91 -0.28
C TYR A 156 6.42 -15.41 -0.18
N ASP A 157 7.14 -15.97 0.79
CA ASP A 157 8.52 -15.65 1.10
C ASP A 157 9.33 -16.95 1.21
N ARG A 158 9.91 -17.40 0.10
CA ARG A 158 10.86 -18.53 0.12
C ARG A 158 12.32 -18.09 0.34
N GLY A 159 12.58 -16.79 0.55
CA GLY A 159 13.94 -16.23 0.44
C GLY A 159 14.38 -15.26 1.55
N GLY A 160 13.53 -14.92 2.52
CA GLY A 160 13.91 -14.13 3.70
C GLY A 160 13.54 -12.64 3.63
N GLY A 161 12.27 -12.33 3.89
CA GLY A 161 11.89 -11.74 5.18
C GLY A 161 11.11 -10.43 5.14
N ARG A 162 10.56 -9.96 4.00
CA ARG A 162 10.10 -8.55 3.91
C ARG A 162 8.80 -8.22 3.17
N GLN A 163 8.29 -9.06 2.29
CA GLN A 163 7.18 -8.62 1.42
C GLN A 163 5.82 -8.47 2.12
N PRO A 164 5.36 -9.43 2.94
CA PRO A 164 4.02 -9.32 3.48
C PRO A 164 3.97 -8.29 4.61
N ARG A 165 5.09 -8.09 5.33
CA ARG A 165 5.25 -6.98 6.28
C ARG A 165 5.03 -5.63 5.60
N ALA A 166 5.63 -5.40 4.43
CA ALA A 166 5.46 -4.14 3.69
C ALA A 166 4.02 -3.97 3.17
N ALA A 167 3.38 -5.05 2.70
CA ALA A 167 1.99 -5.02 2.27
C ALA A 167 1.03 -4.73 3.45
N VAL A 168 1.27 -5.36 4.60
CA VAL A 168 0.53 -5.12 5.85
C VAL A 168 0.71 -3.69 6.31
N ASP A 169 1.95 -3.19 6.36
CA ASP A 169 2.26 -1.80 6.73
C ASP A 169 1.55 -0.82 5.80
N ALA A 170 1.58 -1.06 4.48
CA ALA A 170 0.93 -0.21 3.49
C ALA A 170 -0.61 -0.22 3.60
N ALA A 171 -1.23 -1.39 3.73
CA ALA A 171 -2.68 -1.49 3.93
C ALA A 171 -3.12 -0.85 5.25
N ALA A 172 -2.34 -1.04 6.32
CA ALA A 172 -2.57 -0.47 7.64
C ALA A 172 -2.44 1.06 7.63
N ALA A 173 -1.37 1.58 7.02
CA ALA A 173 -1.11 3.02 6.88
C ALA A 173 -2.20 3.76 6.10
N GLN A 174 -2.84 3.09 5.14
CA GLN A 174 -3.93 3.66 4.33
C GLN A 174 -5.34 3.32 4.85
N GLY A 175 -5.44 2.52 5.92
CA GLY A 175 -6.71 2.14 6.52
C GLY A 175 -7.55 1.17 5.70
N HIS A 176 -6.93 0.35 4.86
CA HIS A 176 -7.64 -0.61 4.01
C HIS A 176 -7.96 -1.91 4.76
N LEU A 177 -9.03 -1.89 5.55
CA LEU A 177 -9.44 -3.00 6.43
C LEU A 177 -9.55 -4.35 5.70
N GLU A 178 -10.22 -4.40 4.55
CA GLU A 178 -10.43 -5.66 3.81
C GLU A 178 -9.11 -6.26 3.31
N ALA A 179 -8.23 -5.42 2.76
CA ALA A 179 -6.91 -5.82 2.30
C ALA A 179 -6.07 -6.37 3.48
N LEU A 180 -6.12 -5.69 4.62
CA LEU A 180 -5.40 -6.08 5.83
C LEU A 180 -5.93 -7.39 6.42
N GLN A 181 -7.25 -7.55 6.52
CA GLN A 181 -7.90 -8.80 6.95
C GLN A 181 -7.48 -9.98 6.07
N TRP A 182 -7.45 -9.78 4.76
CA TRP A 182 -7.00 -10.81 3.83
C TRP A 182 -5.52 -11.14 4.02
N LEU A 183 -4.64 -10.15 4.14
CA LEU A 183 -3.21 -10.37 4.36
C LEU A 183 -2.95 -11.15 5.64
N VAL A 184 -3.61 -10.80 6.74
CA VAL A 184 -3.48 -11.51 8.01
C VAL A 184 -3.96 -12.95 7.87
N ARG A 185 -5.14 -13.19 7.27
CA ARG A 185 -5.63 -14.55 7.00
C ARG A 185 -4.66 -15.35 6.15
N MET A 186 -4.16 -14.78 5.06
CA MET A 186 -3.21 -15.45 4.18
C MET A 186 -1.90 -15.78 4.88
N TRP A 187 -1.41 -14.88 5.74
CA TRP A 187 -0.20 -15.12 6.52
C TRP A 187 -0.39 -16.22 7.57
N THR A 188 -1.55 -16.27 8.24
CA THR A 188 -1.84 -17.34 9.23
C THR A 188 -1.87 -18.73 8.61
N LEU A 189 -2.22 -18.83 7.32
CA LEU A 189 -2.21 -20.10 6.61
C LEU A 189 -0.78 -20.58 6.25
N THR A 190 0.19 -19.66 6.23
CA THR A 190 1.54 -19.93 5.69
C THR A 190 2.66 -19.88 6.73
N ASN A 191 2.44 -19.29 7.91
CA ASN A 191 3.48 -19.04 8.92
C ASN A 191 3.05 -19.48 10.33
N GLU A 192 4.02 -19.54 11.25
CA GLU A 192 3.78 -19.91 12.65
C GLU A 192 3.12 -18.76 13.45
N VAL A 193 2.42 -19.12 14.54
CA VAL A 193 1.68 -18.21 15.44
C VAL A 193 2.51 -17.03 16.02
N PRO A 194 3.77 -17.20 16.49
CA PRO A 194 4.53 -16.07 17.05
C PRO A 194 4.78 -14.94 16.04
N ASP A 195 4.83 -15.26 14.74
CA ASP A 195 4.99 -14.25 13.69
C ASP A 195 3.72 -13.43 13.45
N GLN A 196 2.54 -14.02 13.74
CA GLN A 196 1.26 -13.33 13.61
C GLN A 196 1.13 -12.18 14.61
N ARG A 197 1.51 -12.38 15.89
CA ARG A 197 1.44 -11.31 16.91
C ARG A 197 2.36 -10.14 16.54
N ALA A 198 3.57 -10.43 16.08
CA ALA A 198 4.51 -9.41 15.64
C ALA A 198 3.96 -8.61 14.44
N MET A 199 3.30 -9.30 13.50
CA MET A 199 2.61 -8.65 12.38
C MET A 199 1.45 -7.76 12.83
N LEU A 200 0.56 -8.26 13.69
CA LEU A 200 -0.59 -7.49 14.18
C LEU A 200 -0.15 -6.24 14.95
N ARG A 201 0.89 -6.36 15.80
CA ARG A 201 1.52 -5.21 16.47
C ARG A 201 2.02 -4.18 15.47
N LEU A 202 2.73 -4.62 14.44
CA LEU A 202 3.25 -3.73 13.41
C LEU A 202 2.14 -3.01 12.65
N ALA A 203 1.08 -3.73 12.27
CA ALA A 203 -0.09 -3.13 11.65
C ALA A 203 -0.71 -2.07 12.55
N LEU A 204 -0.84 -2.35 13.85
CA LEU A 204 -1.40 -1.41 14.83
C LEU A 204 -0.51 -0.17 14.97
N GLU A 205 0.80 -0.34 15.12
CA GLU A 205 1.76 0.78 15.16
C GLU A 205 1.68 1.64 13.90
N SER A 206 1.52 1.02 12.73
CA SER A 206 1.38 1.74 11.46
C SER A 206 0.09 2.56 11.38
N VAL A 207 -1.06 1.96 11.72
CA VAL A 207 -2.35 2.66 11.80
C VAL A 207 -2.24 3.87 12.73
N LEU A 208 -1.67 3.67 13.92
CA LEU A 208 -1.53 4.72 14.93
C LEU A 208 -0.58 5.84 14.50
N ARG A 209 0.48 5.53 13.74
CA ARG A 209 1.43 6.50 13.21
C ARG A 209 0.82 7.42 12.15
N HIS A 210 -0.06 6.89 11.30
CA HIS A 210 -0.65 7.62 10.17
C HIS A 210 -1.93 8.39 10.52
N GLY A 211 -2.44 8.26 11.76
CA GLY A 211 -3.42 9.16 12.35
C GLY A 211 -4.76 8.51 12.71
N ARG A 212 -5.68 9.32 13.27
CA ARG A 212 -6.94 8.84 13.88
C ARG A 212 -8.02 8.41 12.87
N HIS A 213 -7.77 8.53 11.58
CA HIS A 213 -8.80 8.32 10.55
C HIS A 213 -9.14 6.84 10.31
N HIS A 214 -8.39 5.91 10.91
CA HIS A 214 -8.54 4.46 10.71
C HIS A 214 -8.93 3.75 12.02
N ALA A 215 -9.87 4.34 12.76
CA ALA A 215 -10.30 3.84 14.07
C ALA A 215 -10.95 2.43 13.99
N ASP A 216 -11.63 2.14 12.88
CA ASP A 216 -12.19 0.83 12.56
C ASP A 216 -11.10 -0.24 12.40
N VAL A 217 -10.02 0.07 11.68
CA VAL A 217 -8.87 -0.83 11.52
C VAL A 217 -8.16 -1.06 12.86
N ALA A 218 -7.95 0.01 13.63
CA ALA A 218 -7.33 -0.11 14.95
C ALA A 218 -8.19 -0.94 15.92
N ALA A 219 -9.50 -0.73 15.93
CA ALA A 219 -10.43 -1.51 16.76
C ALA A 219 -10.46 -2.98 16.35
N TRP A 220 -10.46 -3.27 15.04
CA TRP A 220 -10.36 -4.64 14.55
C TRP A 220 -9.05 -5.30 14.98
N LEU A 221 -7.90 -4.63 14.81
CA LEU A 221 -6.59 -5.15 15.22
C LEU A 221 -6.54 -5.45 16.73
N VAL A 222 -7.09 -4.57 17.56
CA VAL A 222 -7.19 -4.80 19.02
C VAL A 222 -8.06 -6.02 19.33
N GLY A 223 -9.14 -6.23 18.58
CA GLY A 223 -9.98 -7.43 18.70
C GLY A 223 -9.26 -8.72 18.31
N GLU A 224 -8.39 -8.68 17.29
CA GLU A 224 -7.57 -9.84 16.90
C GLU A 224 -6.42 -10.11 17.90
N MET A 225 -5.99 -9.09 18.65
CA MET A 225 -4.88 -9.15 19.61
C MET A 225 -5.34 -9.35 21.06
N THR A 226 -6.49 -10.02 21.30
CA THR A 226 -7.07 -10.19 22.65
C THR A 226 -6.14 -10.88 23.65
N ASP A 227 -5.18 -11.68 23.18
CA ASP A 227 -4.17 -12.36 23.97
C ASP A 227 -2.88 -11.53 24.20
N ASP A 228 -2.78 -10.34 23.59
CA ASP A 228 -1.59 -9.50 23.57
C ASP A 228 -1.87 -8.06 24.05
N THR A 229 -2.47 -7.99 25.24
CA THR A 229 -2.84 -6.73 25.90
C THR A 229 -1.66 -5.79 26.10
N LEU A 230 -0.47 -6.33 26.38
CA LEU A 230 0.76 -5.55 26.56
C LEU A 230 1.25 -4.93 25.25
N GLY A 231 1.19 -5.68 24.14
CA GLY A 231 1.54 -5.17 22.81
C GLY A 231 0.63 -4.01 22.41
N ILE A 232 -0.68 -4.16 22.65
CA ILE A 232 -1.67 -3.10 22.39
C ILE A 232 -1.35 -1.85 23.21
N ALA A 233 -1.18 -1.99 24.53
CA ALA A 233 -0.91 -0.87 25.41
C ALA A 233 0.38 -0.12 25.01
N HIS A 234 1.44 -0.86 24.69
CA HIS A 234 2.71 -0.29 24.24
C HIS A 234 2.54 0.52 22.94
N ALA A 235 1.87 -0.04 21.93
CA ALA A 235 1.64 0.63 20.65
C ALA A 235 0.83 1.93 20.81
N VAL A 236 -0.28 1.89 21.57
CA VAL A 236 -1.14 3.07 21.81
C VAL A 236 -0.38 4.16 22.55
N LEU A 237 0.41 3.81 23.57
CA LEU A 237 1.18 4.78 24.36
C LEU A 237 2.35 5.37 23.58
N ALA A 238 3.02 4.58 22.75
CA ALA A 238 4.13 5.03 21.92
C ALA A 238 3.69 6.09 20.89
N HIS A 239 2.49 5.93 20.32
CA HIS A 239 1.98 6.79 19.25
C HIS A 239 0.94 7.83 19.70
N GLN A 240 0.69 7.97 21.01
CA GLN A 240 -0.34 8.86 21.56
C GLN A 240 -1.72 8.61 20.90
N GLY A 241 -2.02 7.34 20.68
CA GLY A 241 -3.20 6.88 19.96
C GLY A 241 -4.52 7.11 20.71
N PRO A 242 -5.65 6.74 20.09
CA PRO A 242 -6.95 6.76 20.74
C PRO A 242 -6.96 5.83 21.97
N TYR A 243 -7.01 6.42 23.17
CA TYR A 243 -6.93 5.70 24.44
C TYR A 243 -8.18 4.88 24.75
N ASP A 244 -9.28 5.13 24.03
CA ASP A 244 -10.49 4.31 24.02
C ASP A 244 -10.23 2.88 23.55
N LEU A 245 -9.19 2.65 22.72
CA LEU A 245 -8.75 1.30 22.33
C LEU A 245 -8.21 0.47 23.52
N VAL A 246 -7.75 1.13 24.59
CA VAL A 246 -7.23 0.49 25.80
C VAL A 246 -8.34 0.32 26.85
N ALA A 247 -9.47 1.02 26.70
CA ALA A 247 -10.60 0.95 27.63
C ALA A 247 -11.18 -0.46 27.88
N PRO A 248 -11.29 -1.33 26.86
CA PRO A 248 -11.79 -2.69 27.08
C PRO A 248 -10.73 -3.65 27.61
N LEU A 249 -9.45 -3.24 27.71
CA LEU A 249 -8.41 -4.10 28.26
C LEU A 249 -8.55 -4.16 29.78
N ASP A 250 -8.58 -5.38 30.31
CA ASP A 250 -8.71 -5.61 31.75
C ASP A 250 -7.55 -4.93 32.51
N ALA A 251 -7.89 -3.91 33.29
CA ALA A 251 -6.94 -3.10 34.05
C ALA A 251 -6.11 -3.94 35.05
N ALA A 252 -6.62 -5.08 35.51
CA ALA A 252 -5.91 -5.98 36.40
C ALA A 252 -4.65 -6.59 35.73
N ASN A 253 -4.78 -6.99 34.47
CA ASN A 253 -3.68 -7.61 33.71
C ASN A 253 -2.57 -6.61 33.36
N VAL A 254 -2.90 -5.32 33.22
CA VAL A 254 -1.93 -4.28 32.85
C VAL A 254 -1.04 -3.89 34.05
N VAL A 255 -1.58 -3.94 35.27
CA VAL A 255 -0.88 -3.51 36.49
C VAL A 255 0.06 -4.59 37.05
N GLU A 256 -0.33 -5.86 36.97
CA GLU A 256 0.44 -6.98 37.54
C GLU A 256 1.75 -7.28 36.78
N MET A 257 1.84 -6.93 35.49
CA MET A 257 2.96 -7.32 34.62
C MET A 257 4.17 -6.35 34.61
N GLN A 258 4.13 -5.20 35.30
CA GLN A 258 5.17 -4.16 35.20
C GLN A 258 5.88 -3.79 36.50
N GLY A 259 6.15 -4.74 37.41
CA GLY A 259 6.81 -4.56 38.71
C GLY A 259 8.21 -3.87 38.78
N GLY A 260 8.61 -3.04 37.82
CA GLY A 260 9.82 -2.20 37.88
C GLY A 260 9.85 -0.93 37.02
N ARG A 261 8.83 -0.62 36.19
CA ARG A 261 8.80 0.60 35.34
C ARG A 261 7.56 1.51 35.55
N VAL A 262 6.86 1.30 36.66
CA VAL A 262 5.53 1.89 36.96
C VAL A 262 5.55 3.42 37.08
N ALA A 263 6.63 4.03 37.57
CA ALA A 263 6.59 5.46 37.95
C ALA A 263 6.38 6.43 36.76
N VAL A 264 6.98 6.17 35.59
CA VAL A 264 6.90 7.10 34.45
C VAL A 264 5.59 6.95 33.68
N MET A 265 5.08 5.71 33.57
CA MET A 265 3.80 5.46 32.90
C MET A 265 2.62 5.83 33.79
N GLY A 266 2.70 5.54 35.10
CA GLY A 266 1.73 5.98 36.11
C GLY A 266 1.57 7.50 36.11
N GLN A 267 2.67 8.26 36.15
CA GLN A 267 2.61 9.73 36.07
C GLN A 267 2.03 10.25 34.74
N ARG A 268 2.26 9.56 33.62
CA ARG A 268 1.64 9.92 32.33
C ARG A 268 0.13 9.64 32.32
N LEU A 269 -0.29 8.47 32.81
CA LEU A 269 -1.70 8.10 32.93
C LEU A 269 -2.44 9.00 33.94
N GLU A 270 -1.81 9.39 35.05
CA GLU A 270 -2.35 10.35 36.02
C GLU A 270 -2.49 11.76 35.42
N ARG A 271 -1.46 12.28 34.72
CA ARG A 271 -1.56 13.56 34.00
C ARG A 271 -2.63 13.52 32.89
N MET A 272 -2.86 12.37 32.28
CA MET A 272 -3.92 12.21 31.28
C MET A 272 -5.31 12.14 31.93
N ALA A 273 -5.44 11.49 33.08
CA ALA A 273 -6.69 11.47 33.86
C ALA A 273 -7.13 12.89 34.26
N THR A 274 -6.16 13.80 34.50
CA THR A 274 -6.46 15.22 34.74
C THR A 274 -6.90 15.99 33.49
N MET A 275 -6.58 15.54 32.27
CA MET A 275 -6.96 16.21 31.01
C MET A 275 -8.29 15.70 30.42
N HIS A 276 -8.64 14.43 30.65
CA HIS A 276 -9.89 13.83 30.17
C HIS A 276 -10.63 13.04 31.28
N PRO A 277 -11.35 13.72 32.19
CA PRO A 277 -11.94 13.12 33.39
C PRO A 277 -13.11 12.15 33.15
N THR A 278 -13.56 11.94 31.91
CA THR A 278 -14.75 11.13 31.58
C THR A 278 -14.47 9.64 31.34
N SER A 279 -13.21 9.20 31.32
CA SER A 279 -12.89 7.78 31.09
C SER A 279 -12.90 6.97 32.40
N LYS A 280 -13.82 5.99 32.48
CA LYS A 280 -14.03 5.10 33.65
C LYS A 280 -12.81 4.23 34.02
N ILE A 281 -11.80 4.16 33.15
CA ILE A 281 -10.56 3.37 33.34
C ILE A 281 -9.77 3.86 34.58
N PHE A 282 -9.84 5.16 34.91
CA PHE A 282 -8.89 5.78 35.82
C PHE A 282 -9.23 5.65 37.31
N SER A 283 -10.48 5.31 37.68
CA SER A 283 -10.82 5.10 39.09
C SER A 283 -10.21 3.82 39.70
N LEU A 284 -9.71 2.91 38.86
CA LEU A 284 -9.06 1.67 39.31
C LEU A 284 -7.55 1.81 39.50
N VAL A 285 -6.85 2.55 38.65
CA VAL A 285 -5.38 2.71 38.74
C VAL A 285 -4.96 3.44 40.03
N VAL A 286 -5.72 4.46 40.45
CA VAL A 286 -5.43 5.24 41.68
C VAL A 286 -5.65 4.43 42.98
N ARG A 287 -6.40 3.32 42.94
CA ARG A 287 -6.65 2.48 44.12
C ARG A 287 -5.54 1.47 44.42
N VAL A 288 -4.69 1.13 43.45
CA VAL A 288 -3.65 0.11 43.64
C VAL A 288 -2.42 0.69 44.35
N ASP A 289 -2.16 1.99 44.26
CA ASP A 289 -0.97 2.64 44.85
C ASP A 289 -1.18 3.12 46.31
N ARG A 290 -2.24 2.66 46.98
CA ARG A 290 -2.54 2.98 48.40
C ARG A 290 -2.59 1.75 49.32
N ARG A 291 -1.90 0.67 48.95
CA ARG A 291 -1.64 -0.47 49.85
C ARG A 291 -0.14 -0.72 50.00
#